data_AF-A0A379TLL8-F1
#
_entry.id   AF-A0A379TLL8-F1
#
_cell.length_a   1.000
_cell.length_b   1.000
_cell.length_c   1.000
_cell.angle_alpha   90.00
_cell.angle_beta   90.00
_cell.angle_gamma   90.00
#
_symmetry.space_group_name_H-M   'P 1'
#
loop_
_entity.id
_entity.type
_entity.pdbx_description
1 polymer ?
#
loop_
_entity_poly.entity_id
_entity_poly.type
_entity_poly.pdbx_seq_one_letter_code
_entity_poly.pdbx_strand_id
1 'polypeptide(L)'
;MDVLQTGGFVINALTMLVAIGSSAISYLVYKDSTSPDVIVYLEQNKNSKTILNIVIKNIGKSAAADVKFSFDRALPRYAFDGNASSNMTDGAFIKGIPFFAPGTSRVFMFGNYAGIKDFIGNEKIKVTTTFRKANSRNPFSRKMSNESYIEIQSMAYVDASDNSNSRKIAESLSKIEKALVKLKQ
;
A
#
# COMPACT_ATOMS: atom_id res chain seq x y z
N MET A 1 45.37 -31.55 27.60
CA MET A 1 44.03 -31.40 27.01
C MET A 1 44.04 -32.17 25.72
N ASP A 2 43.20 -33.20 25.61
CA ASP A 2 43.19 -34.09 24.45
C ASP A 2 42.74 -33.35 23.18
N VAL A 3 43.46 -33.56 22.08
CA VAL A 3 43.17 -32.95 20.75
C VAL A 3 41.70 -33.17 20.34
N LEU A 4 41.11 -34.30 20.75
CA LEU A 4 39.69 -34.62 20.54
C LEU A 4 38.75 -33.70 21.35
N GLN A 5 39.10 -33.34 22.58
CA GLN A 5 38.31 -32.46 23.43
C GLN A 5 38.34 -31.02 22.92
N THR A 6 39.51 -30.55 22.48
CA THR A 6 39.66 -29.22 21.84
C THR A 6 38.95 -29.16 20.49
N GLY A 7 39.05 -30.21 19.66
CA GLY A 7 38.34 -30.30 18.39
C GLY A 7 36.81 -30.29 18.54
N GLY A 8 36.28 -31.08 19.50
CA GLY A 8 34.86 -31.08 19.82
C GLY A 8 34.34 -29.73 20.31
N PHE A 9 35.13 -29.03 21.13
CA PHE A 9 34.78 -27.68 21.61
C PHE A 9 34.68 -26.67 20.46
N VAL A 10 35.64 -26.67 19.53
CA VAL A 10 35.63 -25.79 18.35
C VAL A 10 34.43 -26.06 17.45
N ILE A 11 34.11 -27.35 17.20
CA ILE A 11 32.94 -27.74 16.39
C ILE A 11 31.64 -27.25 17.07
N ASN A 12 31.49 -27.44 18.37
CA ASN A 12 30.31 -26.98 19.11
C ASN A 12 30.17 -25.45 19.09
N ALA A 13 31.28 -24.72 19.24
CA ALA A 13 31.29 -23.25 19.16
C ALA A 13 30.87 -22.75 17.76
N LEU A 14 31.39 -23.38 16.69
CA LEU A 14 30.99 -23.05 15.32
C LEU A 14 29.51 -23.37 15.07
N THR A 15 29.04 -24.52 15.54
CA THR A 15 27.64 -24.94 15.41
C THR A 15 26.70 -23.98 16.14
N MET A 16 27.10 -23.51 17.33
CA MET A 16 26.38 -22.49 18.09
C MET A 16 26.26 -21.17 17.31
N LEU A 17 27.35 -20.70 16.69
CA LEU A 17 27.33 -19.47 15.89
C LEU A 17 26.39 -19.59 14.68
N VAL A 18 26.42 -20.74 13.98
CA VAL A 18 25.51 -21.02 12.87
C VAL A 18 24.06 -21.04 13.34
N ALA A 19 23.76 -21.68 14.48
CA ALA A 19 22.42 -21.72 15.04
C ALA A 19 21.89 -20.33 15.42
N ILE A 20 22.73 -19.49 16.04
CA ILE A 20 22.39 -18.11 16.37
C ILE A 20 22.11 -17.30 15.10
N GLY A 21 22.99 -17.41 14.09
CA GLY A 21 22.82 -16.73 12.80
C GLY A 21 21.53 -17.14 12.09
N SER A 22 21.26 -18.45 12.01
CA SER A 22 20.04 -18.98 11.41
C SER A 22 18.78 -18.51 12.15
N SER A 23 18.82 -18.50 13.50
CA SER A 23 17.72 -18.01 14.33
C SER A 23 17.47 -16.52 14.11
N ALA A 24 18.53 -15.72 14.00
CA ALA A 24 18.43 -14.28 13.74
C ALA A 24 17.80 -13.99 12.37
N ILE A 25 18.23 -14.68 11.32
CA ILE A 25 17.66 -14.56 9.97
C ILE A 25 16.17 -14.96 9.99
N SER A 26 15.85 -16.09 10.62
CA SER A 26 14.47 -16.58 10.75
C SER A 26 13.58 -15.56 11.47
N TYR A 27 14.09 -14.92 12.52
CA TYR A 27 13.39 -13.86 13.23
C TYR A 27 13.14 -12.63 12.36
N LEU A 28 14.12 -12.19 11.58
CA LEU A 28 13.97 -11.05 10.65
C LEU A 28 12.92 -11.33 9.58
N VAL A 29 12.96 -12.51 8.96
CA VAL A 29 11.98 -12.94 7.95
C VAL A 29 10.58 -13.04 8.54
N TYR A 30 10.45 -13.60 9.75
CA TYR A 30 9.17 -13.67 10.46
C TYR A 30 8.63 -12.27 10.81
N LYS A 31 9.48 -11.36 11.28
CA LYS A 31 9.10 -9.98 11.58
C LYS A 31 8.55 -9.29 10.33
N ASP A 32 9.26 -9.38 9.21
CA ASP A 32 8.84 -8.73 7.97
C ASP A 32 7.60 -9.39 7.37
N SER A 33 7.48 -10.71 7.49
CA SER A 33 6.31 -11.46 7.02
C SER A 33 5.06 -11.26 7.86
N THR A 34 5.18 -10.65 9.04
CA THR A 34 4.05 -10.42 9.93
C THR A 34 3.86 -8.95 10.28
N SER A 35 4.48 -8.04 9.53
CA SER A 35 4.31 -6.60 9.71
C SER A 35 3.22 -6.06 8.78
N PRO A 36 2.21 -5.33 9.30
CA PRO A 36 1.34 -4.53 8.45
C PRO A 36 2.10 -3.31 7.93
N ASP A 37 1.66 -2.78 6.78
CA ASP A 37 2.21 -1.54 6.24
C ASP A 37 1.13 -0.84 5.42
N VAL A 38 0.70 0.32 5.89
CA VAL A 38 -0.40 1.08 5.29
C VAL A 38 0.16 2.33 4.62
N ILE A 39 -0.10 2.43 3.32
CA ILE A 39 0.32 3.54 2.48
C ILE A 39 -0.89 4.26 1.89
N VAL A 40 -0.68 5.53 1.53
CA VAL A 40 -1.67 6.35 0.83
C VAL A 40 -1.04 6.90 -0.45
N TYR A 41 -1.69 6.74 -1.60
CA TYR A 41 -1.16 7.21 -2.88
C TYR A 41 -2.28 7.63 -3.84
N LEU A 42 -1.92 8.37 -4.88
CA LEU A 42 -2.82 8.68 -5.99
C LEU A 42 -2.71 7.63 -7.09
N GLU A 43 -3.84 7.23 -7.66
CA GLU A 43 -3.88 6.43 -8.88
C GLU A 43 -4.91 6.98 -9.85
N GLN A 44 -4.68 6.76 -11.14
CA GLN A 44 -5.69 7.07 -12.14
C GLN A 44 -6.82 6.04 -12.12
N ASN A 45 -8.05 6.52 -12.29
CA ASN A 45 -9.20 5.65 -12.36
C ASN A 45 -9.19 4.83 -13.67
N LYS A 46 -9.25 3.50 -13.54
CA LYS A 46 -9.20 2.56 -14.67
C LYS A 46 -10.36 2.70 -15.65
N ASN A 47 -11.50 3.22 -15.18
CA ASN A 47 -12.71 3.39 -15.97
C ASN A 47 -12.85 4.82 -16.52
N SER A 48 -12.22 5.81 -15.87
CA SER A 48 -12.28 7.21 -16.29
C SER A 48 -10.90 7.86 -16.24
N LYS A 49 -10.33 8.10 -17.42
CA LYS A 49 -8.98 8.63 -17.59
C LYS A 49 -8.76 10.01 -16.95
N THR A 50 -9.83 10.78 -16.77
CA THR A 50 -9.78 12.15 -16.23
C THR A 50 -9.89 12.20 -14.70
N ILE A 51 -10.23 11.07 -14.06
CA ILE A 51 -10.44 10.99 -12.62
C ILE A 51 -9.19 10.40 -11.95
N LEU A 52 -8.72 11.08 -10.93
CA LEU A 52 -7.74 10.58 -9.98
C LEU A 52 -8.46 10.07 -8.74
N ASN A 53 -8.03 8.91 -8.28
CA ASN A 53 -8.44 8.31 -7.03
C ASN A 53 -7.33 8.48 -6.00
N ILE A 54 -7.71 8.65 -4.75
CA ILE A 54 -6.82 8.49 -3.60
C ILE A 54 -7.05 7.10 -3.02
N VAL A 55 -5.96 6.38 -2.79
CA VAL A 55 -5.99 4.97 -2.39
C VAL A 55 -5.29 4.81 -1.06
N ILE A 56 -5.99 4.21 -0.12
CA ILE A 56 -5.43 3.67 1.11
C ILE A 56 -5.21 2.18 0.85
N LYS A 57 -3.98 1.68 1.05
CA LYS A 57 -3.66 0.27 0.82
C LYS A 57 -2.81 -0.30 1.94
N ASN A 58 -3.17 -1.48 2.42
CA ASN A 58 -2.28 -2.27 3.26
C ASN A 58 -1.41 -3.15 2.34
N ILE A 59 -0.16 -2.75 2.13
CA ILE A 59 0.82 -3.52 1.36
C ILE A 59 1.59 -4.53 2.22
N GLY A 60 1.43 -4.46 3.54
CA GLY A 60 1.99 -5.42 4.47
C GLY A 60 1.34 -6.79 4.39
N LYS A 61 2.01 -7.78 4.98
CA LYS A 61 1.58 -9.19 5.00
C LYS A 61 0.67 -9.54 6.18
N SER A 62 0.38 -8.57 7.05
CA SER A 62 -0.49 -8.72 8.21
C SER A 62 -1.58 -7.65 8.22
N ALA A 63 -2.67 -7.92 8.93
CA ALA A 63 -3.72 -6.93 9.18
C ALA A 63 -3.22 -5.80 10.09
N ALA A 64 -3.61 -4.57 9.74
CA ALA A 64 -3.45 -3.38 10.57
C ALA A 64 -4.73 -3.16 11.39
N ALA A 65 -4.59 -2.65 12.60
CA ALA A 65 -5.69 -2.26 13.47
C ALA A 65 -5.55 -0.81 13.93
N ASP A 66 -6.69 -0.18 14.21
CA ASP A 66 -6.77 1.22 14.66
C ASP A 66 -5.98 2.17 13.74
N VAL A 67 -6.23 2.07 12.42
CA VAL A 67 -5.57 2.89 11.42
C VAL A 67 -6.13 4.30 11.49
N LYS A 68 -5.27 5.29 11.67
CA LYS A 68 -5.62 6.71 11.72
C LYS A 68 -4.72 7.52 10.81
N PHE A 69 -5.26 8.63 10.30
CA PHE A 69 -4.57 9.51 9.38
C PHE A 69 -4.49 10.91 9.97
N SER A 70 -3.37 11.58 9.73
CA SER A 70 -3.16 12.98 10.02
C SER A 70 -2.53 13.63 8.80
N PHE A 71 -2.96 14.85 8.51
CA PHE A 71 -2.52 15.61 7.35
C PHE A 71 -1.90 16.92 7.84
N ASP A 72 -0.85 17.37 7.16
CA ASP A 72 -0.26 18.69 7.38
C ASP A 72 -1.14 19.83 6.85
N ARG A 73 -2.11 19.53 5.98
CA ARG A 73 -3.11 20.46 5.46
C ARG A 73 -4.44 19.78 5.17
N ALA A 74 -5.47 20.58 4.90
CA ALA A 74 -6.79 20.06 4.57
C ALA A 74 -6.76 19.20 3.29
N LEU A 75 -7.54 18.12 3.30
CA LEU A 75 -7.76 17.27 2.14
C LEU A 75 -9.09 17.68 1.48
N PRO A 76 -9.13 17.97 0.17
CA PRO A 76 -10.37 18.34 -0.49
C PRO A 76 -11.29 17.12 -0.66
N ARG A 77 -12.59 17.39 -0.65
CA ARG A 77 -13.64 16.46 -1.04
C ARG A 77 -14.04 16.75 -2.47
N TYR A 78 -13.87 15.77 -3.37
CA TYR A 78 -14.29 15.85 -4.77
C TYR A 78 -13.76 17.09 -5.50
N ALA A 79 -12.44 17.15 -5.68
CA ALA A 79 -11.75 18.26 -6.31
C ALA A 79 -11.90 18.24 -7.84
N PHE A 80 -13.01 18.77 -8.34
CA PHE A 80 -13.27 18.93 -9.77
C PHE A 80 -13.12 20.39 -10.18
N ASP A 81 -12.47 20.61 -11.32
CA ASP A 81 -12.40 21.92 -11.97
C ASP A 81 -13.80 22.57 -12.09
N GLY A 82 -13.86 23.87 -11.88
CA GLY A 82 -15.09 24.65 -11.86
C GLY A 82 -16.00 24.48 -10.64
N ASN A 83 -15.64 23.62 -9.67
CA ASN A 83 -16.40 23.45 -8.43
C ASN A 83 -15.62 23.94 -7.20
N ALA A 84 -16.31 24.66 -6.31
CA ALA A 84 -15.77 25.00 -5.00
C ALA A 84 -15.56 23.70 -4.19
N SER A 85 -14.31 23.28 -4.07
CA SER A 85 -13.94 22.09 -3.30
C SER A 85 -14.01 22.39 -1.80
N SER A 86 -14.82 21.61 -1.07
CA SER A 86 -14.91 21.71 0.38
C SER A 86 -13.94 20.75 1.05
N ASN A 87 -13.61 21.00 2.31
CA ASN A 87 -12.78 20.09 3.09
C ASN A 87 -13.50 18.76 3.33
N MET A 88 -12.73 17.66 3.35
CA MET A 88 -13.24 16.34 3.70
C MET A 88 -13.59 16.27 5.19
N THR A 89 -14.83 15.91 5.51
CA THR A 89 -15.35 15.83 6.89
C THR A 89 -15.83 14.44 7.30
N ASP A 90 -15.85 13.47 6.38
CA ASP A 90 -16.24 12.10 6.65
C ASP A 90 -15.41 11.10 5.82
N GLY A 91 -15.51 9.81 6.14
CA GLY A 91 -14.82 8.72 5.48
C GLY A 91 -13.64 8.18 6.29
N ALA A 92 -12.92 7.23 5.68
CA ALA A 92 -11.81 6.52 6.35
C ALA A 92 -10.67 7.45 6.78
N PHE A 93 -10.43 8.53 6.05
CA PHE A 93 -9.40 9.52 6.42
C PHE A 93 -9.73 10.32 7.67
N ILE A 94 -11.02 10.45 8.02
CA ILE A 94 -11.47 11.21 9.19
C ILE A 94 -11.79 10.27 10.35
N LYS A 95 -12.53 9.19 10.10
CA LYS A 95 -12.95 8.23 11.14
C LYS A 95 -11.92 7.13 11.43
N GLY A 96 -10.94 6.94 10.54
CA GLY A 96 -9.99 5.83 10.61
C GLY A 96 -10.56 4.51 10.10
N ILE A 97 -9.75 3.46 10.17
CA ILE A 97 -10.11 2.09 9.78
C ILE A 97 -9.84 1.16 10.98
N PRO A 98 -10.89 0.59 11.62
CA PRO A 98 -10.71 -0.26 12.80
C PRO A 98 -9.87 -1.51 12.53
N PHE A 99 -10.12 -2.17 11.40
CA PHE A 99 -9.41 -3.36 10.97
C PHE A 99 -9.17 -3.30 9.46
N PHE A 100 -7.91 -3.46 9.05
CA PHE A 100 -7.51 -3.33 7.66
C PHE A 100 -6.68 -4.54 7.21
N ALA A 101 -7.35 -5.45 6.52
CA ALA A 101 -6.78 -6.72 6.06
C ALA A 101 -5.60 -6.53 5.09
N PRO A 102 -4.60 -7.43 5.11
CA PRO A 102 -3.44 -7.36 4.22
C PRO A 102 -3.87 -7.45 2.75
N GLY A 103 -3.20 -6.69 1.89
CA GLY A 103 -3.46 -6.65 0.45
C GLY A 103 -4.73 -5.89 0.04
N THR A 104 -5.59 -5.51 0.99
CA THR A 104 -6.84 -4.80 0.67
C THR A 104 -6.61 -3.30 0.46
N SER A 105 -7.53 -2.67 -0.26
CA SER A 105 -7.50 -1.23 -0.56
C SER A 105 -8.84 -0.56 -0.28
N ARG A 106 -8.81 0.74 -0.03
CA ARG A 106 -9.96 1.63 -0.05
C ARG A 106 -9.66 2.72 -1.07
N VAL A 107 -10.46 2.74 -2.13
CA VAL A 107 -10.28 3.64 -3.28
C VAL A 107 -11.37 4.69 -3.19
N PHE A 108 -10.98 5.95 -3.12
CA PHE A 108 -11.90 7.08 -3.09
C PHE A 108 -11.68 7.95 -4.32
N MET A 109 -12.76 8.38 -4.95
CA MET A 109 -12.69 9.38 -6.03
C MET A 109 -12.23 10.70 -5.43
N PHE A 110 -11.05 11.15 -5.86
CA PHE A 110 -10.43 12.35 -5.30
C PHE A 110 -10.85 13.59 -6.09
N GLY A 111 -10.77 13.52 -7.41
CA GLY A 111 -11.01 14.67 -8.28
C GLY A 111 -10.50 14.47 -9.70
N ASN A 112 -10.43 15.55 -10.48
CA ASN A 112 -9.67 15.59 -11.73
C ASN A 112 -8.36 16.37 -11.52
N TYR A 113 -7.43 16.27 -12.49
CA TYR A 113 -6.12 16.91 -12.36
C TYR A 113 -6.21 18.41 -12.07
N ALA A 114 -7.00 19.14 -12.87
CA ALA A 114 -7.16 20.59 -12.75
C ALA A 114 -7.74 21.00 -11.38
N GLY A 115 -8.86 20.41 -10.94
CA GLY A 115 -9.48 20.77 -9.67
C GLY A 115 -8.63 20.44 -8.45
N ILE A 116 -7.90 19.33 -8.47
CA ILE A 116 -6.94 19.01 -7.40
C ILE A 116 -5.81 20.05 -7.40
N LYS A 117 -5.24 20.38 -8.56
CA LYS A 117 -4.18 21.38 -8.69
C LYS A 117 -4.61 22.76 -8.23
N ASP A 118 -5.85 23.17 -8.46
CA ASP A 118 -6.38 24.45 -7.99
C ASP A 118 -6.44 24.51 -6.45
N PHE A 119 -6.69 23.36 -5.80
CA PHE A 119 -6.77 23.28 -4.35
C PHE A 119 -5.40 23.14 -3.66
N ILE A 120 -4.53 22.25 -4.16
CA ILE A 120 -3.23 21.94 -3.52
C ILE A 120 -2.05 22.71 -4.13
N GLY A 121 -2.26 23.37 -5.28
CA GLY A 121 -1.21 24.01 -6.05
C GLY A 121 -0.19 23.01 -6.60
N ASN A 122 1.08 23.40 -6.54
CA ASN A 122 2.21 22.54 -6.91
C ASN A 122 2.85 21.85 -5.70
N GLU A 123 2.17 21.84 -4.56
CA GLU A 123 2.70 21.31 -3.31
C GLU A 123 2.22 19.87 -3.04
N LYS A 124 2.90 19.20 -2.12
CA LYS A 124 2.54 17.88 -1.62
C LYS A 124 1.78 17.99 -0.30
N ILE A 125 0.81 17.11 -0.08
CA ILE A 125 0.18 16.89 1.23
C ILE A 125 0.89 15.72 1.89
N LYS A 126 1.45 15.92 3.09
CA LYS A 126 1.99 14.82 3.89
C LYS A 126 0.86 14.12 4.63
N VAL A 127 0.81 12.80 4.49
CA VAL A 127 -0.13 11.93 5.19
C VAL A 127 0.63 11.08 6.18
N THR A 128 0.46 11.36 7.46
CA THR A 128 0.97 10.51 8.55
C THR A 128 -0.08 9.47 8.89
N THR A 129 0.22 8.20 8.59
CA THR A 129 -0.64 7.06 8.89
C THR A 129 -0.13 6.33 10.11
N THR A 130 -0.95 6.20 11.15
CA THR A 130 -0.60 5.47 12.38
C THR A 130 -1.47 4.23 12.53
N PHE A 131 -0.89 3.12 12.97
CA PHE A 131 -1.60 1.84 13.10
C PHE A 131 -0.87 0.88 14.04
N ARG A 132 -1.53 -0.22 14.39
CA ARG A 132 -0.97 -1.32 15.18
C ARG A 132 -1.14 -2.64 14.45
N LYS A 133 -0.38 -3.67 14.84
CA LYS A 133 -0.57 -5.03 14.34
C LYS A 133 -1.81 -5.63 14.99
N ALA A 134 -2.79 -6.04 14.19
CA ALA A 134 -4.08 -6.53 14.70
C ALA A 134 -3.92 -7.79 15.57
N ASN A 135 -3.08 -8.72 15.14
CA ASN A 135 -2.86 -10.00 15.82
C ASN A 135 -1.56 -10.01 16.64
N SER A 136 -1.21 -8.89 17.28
CA SER A 136 -0.04 -8.87 18.16
C SER A 136 -0.31 -9.69 19.42
N ARG A 137 0.53 -10.70 19.69
CA ARG A 137 0.55 -11.42 20.97
C ARG A 137 1.10 -10.57 22.13
N ASN A 138 1.72 -9.43 21.82
CA ASN A 138 2.17 -8.47 22.80
C ASN A 138 1.02 -7.49 23.13
N PRO A 139 0.52 -7.44 24.38
CA PRO A 139 -0.52 -6.50 24.80
C PRO A 139 -0.07 -5.03 24.70
N PHE A 140 1.24 -4.77 24.69
CA PHE A 140 1.84 -3.46 24.46
C PHE A 140 2.28 -3.28 23.01
N SER A 141 1.50 -3.80 22.05
CA SER A 141 1.81 -3.67 20.62
C SER A 141 2.18 -2.24 20.26
N ARG A 142 3.43 -2.05 19.84
CA ARG A 142 3.97 -0.76 19.44
C ARG A 142 3.10 -0.14 18.34
N LYS A 143 2.78 1.15 18.50
CA LYS A 143 2.20 1.95 17.41
C LYS A 143 3.27 2.13 16.34
N MET A 144 2.90 1.81 15.11
CA MET A 144 3.69 2.04 13.91
C MET A 144 3.18 3.30 13.21
N SER A 145 4.07 3.94 12.47
CA SER A 145 3.75 5.12 11.67
C SER A 145 4.41 5.01 10.31
N ASN A 146 3.71 5.43 9.26
CA ASN A 146 4.20 5.57 7.91
C ASN A 146 3.87 6.98 7.41
N GLU A 147 4.77 7.58 6.63
CA GLU A 147 4.53 8.84 5.94
C GLU A 147 4.35 8.59 4.44
N SER A 148 3.24 9.03 3.90
CA SER A 148 2.98 9.05 2.47
C SER A 148 2.77 10.48 1.98
N TYR A 149 2.87 10.69 0.67
CA TYR A 149 2.72 12.02 0.07
C TYR A 149 1.68 11.96 -1.04
N ILE A 150 0.72 12.88 -0.98
CA ILE A 150 -0.22 13.13 -2.06
C ILE A 150 0.31 14.32 -2.83
N GLU A 151 0.78 14.10 -4.05
CA GLU A 151 1.20 15.15 -4.96
C GLU A 151 0.70 14.80 -6.36
N ILE A 152 0.36 15.82 -7.14
CA ILE A 152 -0.27 15.63 -8.44
C ILE A 152 0.70 15.85 -9.61
N GLN A 153 1.88 16.43 -9.33
CA GLN A 153 2.81 16.84 -10.38
C GLN A 153 3.40 15.64 -11.12
N SER A 154 3.65 14.53 -10.43
CA SER A 154 4.10 13.28 -11.09
C SER A 154 3.07 12.69 -12.05
N MET A 155 1.80 13.09 -11.94
CA MET A 155 0.73 12.65 -12.84
C MET A 155 0.59 13.58 -14.06
N ALA A 156 1.32 14.71 -14.11
CA ALA A 156 1.31 15.59 -15.25
C ALA A 156 1.90 14.87 -16.47
N TYR A 157 1.24 15.01 -17.63
CA TYR A 157 1.67 14.40 -18.90
C TYR A 157 1.73 12.86 -18.92
N VAL A 158 1.23 12.17 -17.87
CA VAL A 158 1.13 10.71 -17.86
C VAL A 158 0.01 10.28 -18.80
N ASP A 159 0.34 9.41 -19.76
CA ASP A 159 -0.66 8.86 -20.66
C ASP A 159 -1.59 7.89 -19.90
N ALA A 160 -2.88 8.19 -20.01
CA ALA A 160 -3.94 7.41 -19.41
C ALA A 160 -4.31 6.14 -20.20
N SER A 161 -3.70 5.93 -21.37
CA SER A 161 -4.03 4.86 -22.30
C SER A 161 -3.69 3.46 -21.76
N ASP A 162 -2.53 3.29 -21.12
CA ASP A 162 -2.01 1.98 -20.71
C ASP A 162 -2.68 1.39 -19.46
N ASN A 163 -3.33 2.22 -18.63
CA ASN A 163 -3.96 1.76 -17.38
C ASN A 163 -5.44 1.35 -17.54
N SER A 164 -6.00 1.46 -18.75
CA SER A 164 -7.41 1.14 -18.99
C SER A 164 -7.64 -0.36 -19.11
N ASN A 165 -8.74 -0.85 -18.51
CA ASN A 165 -9.14 -2.26 -18.66
C ASN A 165 -9.48 -2.63 -20.12
N SER A 166 -9.70 -1.64 -20.98
CA SER A 166 -10.08 -1.81 -22.38
C SER A 166 -9.12 -2.69 -23.17
N ARG A 167 -7.81 -2.56 -22.96
CA ARG A 167 -6.81 -3.42 -23.63
C ARG A 167 -6.91 -4.88 -23.19
N LYS A 168 -7.04 -5.11 -21.88
CA LYS A 168 -7.21 -6.46 -21.32
C LYS A 168 -8.53 -7.11 -21.75
N ILE A 169 -9.59 -6.31 -21.86
CA ILE A 169 -10.88 -6.75 -22.39
C ILE A 169 -10.73 -7.13 -23.86
N ALA A 170 -10.13 -6.28 -24.70
CA ALA A 170 -9.88 -6.56 -26.11
C ALA A 170 -9.05 -7.83 -26.31
N GLU A 171 -8.00 -8.03 -25.52
CA GLU A 171 -7.17 -9.25 -25.54
C GLU A 171 -7.97 -10.49 -25.13
N SER A 172 -8.81 -10.37 -24.10
CA SER A 172 -9.65 -11.48 -23.63
C SER A 172 -10.71 -11.85 -24.67
N LEU A 173 -11.33 -10.85 -25.31
CA LEU A 173 -12.27 -11.05 -26.41
C LEU A 173 -11.61 -11.71 -27.62
N SER A 174 -10.39 -11.29 -27.99
CA SER A 174 -9.63 -11.94 -29.07
C SER A 174 -9.28 -13.40 -28.74
N LYS A 175 -8.98 -13.72 -27.47
CA LYS A 175 -8.77 -15.12 -27.04
C LYS A 175 -10.06 -15.94 -27.14
N ILE A 176 -11.21 -15.37 -26.77
CA ILE A 176 -12.53 -16.02 -26.90
C ILE A 176 -12.86 -16.27 -28.37
N GLU A 177 -12.67 -15.28 -29.25
CA GLU A 177 -12.88 -15.41 -30.69
C GLU A 177 -12.05 -16.57 -31.26
N LYS A 178 -10.74 -16.62 -30.97
CA LYS A 178 -9.85 -17.70 -31.42
C LYS A 178 -10.29 -19.07 -30.91
N ALA A 179 -10.79 -19.16 -29.68
CA ALA A 179 -11.30 -20.43 -29.13
C ALA A 179 -12.59 -20.87 -29.83
N LEU A 180 -13.51 -19.94 -30.12
CA LEU A 180 -14.75 -20.21 -30.84
C LEU A 180 -14.50 -20.66 -32.29
N VAL A 181 -13.53 -20.04 -32.98
CA VAL A 181 -13.13 -20.45 -34.34
C VAL A 181 -12.60 -21.89 -34.34
N LYS A 182 -11.83 -22.28 -33.32
CA LYS A 182 -11.30 -23.65 -33.19
C LYS A 182 -12.37 -24.70 -32.89
N LEU A 183 -13.44 -24.34 -32.17
CA LEU A 183 -14.56 -25.24 -31.86
C LEU A 183 -15.50 -25.48 -33.05
N LYS A 184 -15.41 -24.65 -34.08
CA LYS A 184 -16.23 -24.75 -35.30
C LYS A 184 -15.60 -25.60 -36.40
N GLN A 185 -14.37 -26.09 -36.18
CA GLN A 185 -13.65 -27.06 -37.03
C GLN A 185 -13.76 -28.45 -36.43
#